data_AF-A0A0P8B448-F1
#
_entry.id   AF-A0A0P8B448-F1
#
_cell.length_a   1.000
_cell.length_b   1.000
_cell.length_c   1.000
_cell.angle_alpha   90.00
_cell.angle_beta   90.00
_cell.angle_gamma   90.00
#
_symmetry.space_group_name_H-M   'P 1'
#
loop_
_entity.id
_entity.type
_entity.pdbx_description
1 polymer ?
#
loop_
_entity_poly.entity_id
_entity_poly.type
_entity_poly.pdbx_seq_one_letter_code
_entity_poly.pdbx_strand_id
1 'polypeptide(L)'
;MSMHRKTITLTEQQNDWVKGQIESGHFGNDSEYIRDLIRRDQQAKERLATLRQELAEGESSGKPKPLDIAAIKATGRKRMKAAN
;
A
#
# COMPACT_ATOMS: atom_id res chain seq x y z
N MET A 1 11.73 -12.05 -15.76
CA MET A 1 10.33 -12.54 -15.76
C MET A 1 9.81 -12.53 -17.19
N SER A 2 9.05 -13.54 -17.61
CA SER A 2 8.40 -13.56 -18.92
C SER A 2 7.17 -12.65 -18.94
N MET A 3 7.02 -11.87 -20.00
CA MET A 3 5.80 -11.09 -20.23
C MET A 3 4.82 -11.93 -21.05
N HIS A 4 3.60 -12.08 -20.55
CA HIS A 4 2.52 -12.79 -21.25
C HIS A 4 1.55 -11.80 -21.87
N ARG A 5 1.27 -11.94 -23.17
CA ARG A 5 0.31 -11.10 -23.87
C ARG A 5 -1.11 -11.45 -23.43
N LYS A 6 -1.92 -10.44 -23.12
CA LYS A 6 -3.36 -10.57 -22.84
C LYS A 6 -4.13 -9.60 -23.74
N THR A 7 -5.25 -10.06 -24.28
CA THR A 7 -6.23 -9.20 -24.96
C THR A 7 -7.24 -8.74 -23.92
N ILE A 8 -7.55 -7.45 -23.90
CA ILE A 8 -8.42 -6.83 -22.90
C ILE A 8 -9.38 -5.92 -23.66
N THR A 9 -10.67 -5.99 -23.32
CA THR A 9 -11.69 -5.10 -23.88
C THR A 9 -11.96 -3.99 -22.89
N LEU A 10 -11.96 -2.75 -23.38
CA LEU A 10 -12.22 -1.55 -22.60
C LEU A 10 -13.45 -0.85 -23.18
N THR A 11 -14.16 -0.08 -22.35
CA THR A 11 -15.16 0.86 -22.86
C THR A 11 -14.46 2.01 -23.60
N GLU A 12 -15.20 2.73 -24.45
CA GLU A 12 -14.68 3.91 -25.16
C GLU A 12 -14.11 4.94 -24.17
N GLN A 13 -14.85 5.23 -23.10
CA GLN A 13 -14.40 6.14 -22.04
C GLN A 13 -13.09 5.69 -21.37
N GLN A 14 -12.93 4.39 -21.12
CA GLN A 14 -11.69 3.85 -20.53
C GLN A 14 -10.53 3.94 -21.51
N ASN A 15 -10.76 3.67 -22.78
CA ASN A 15 -9.76 3.80 -23.83
C ASN A 15 -9.28 5.26 -23.95
N ASP A 16 -10.20 6.22 -23.96
CA ASP A 16 -9.84 7.65 -24.06
C ASP A 16 -9.07 8.12 -22.82
N TRP A 17 -9.45 7.62 -21.65
CA TRP A 17 -8.68 7.84 -20.44
C TRP A 17 -7.24 7.32 -20.55
N VAL A 18 -7.07 6.06 -21.01
CA VAL A 18 -5.74 5.45 -21.19
C VAL A 18 -4.89 6.25 -22.19
N LYS A 19 -5.48 6.68 -23.31
CA LYS A 19 -4.81 7.55 -24.29
C LYS A 19 -4.37 8.87 -23.66
N GLY A 20 -5.22 9.54 -22.89
CA GLY A 20 -4.85 10.77 -22.19
C GLY A 20 -3.66 10.58 -21.22
N GLN A 21 -3.56 9.43 -20.57
CA GLN A 21 -2.39 9.11 -19.72
C GLN A 21 -1.10 8.93 -20.55
N ILE A 22 -1.19 8.35 -21.74
CA ILE A 22 -0.05 8.19 -22.66
C ILE A 22 0.36 9.56 -23.23
N GLU A 23 -0.59 10.36 -23.69
CA GLU A 23 -0.36 11.71 -24.23
C GLU A 23 0.25 12.66 -23.21
N SER A 24 -0.04 12.47 -21.93
CA SER A 24 0.60 13.23 -20.84
C SER A 24 2.11 12.94 -20.67
N GLY A 25 2.65 11.94 -21.37
CA GLY A 25 4.06 11.55 -21.36
C GLY A 25 4.47 10.65 -20.19
N HIS A 26 3.54 10.27 -19.30
CA HIS A 26 3.85 9.41 -18.15
C HIS A 26 4.01 7.93 -18.53
N PHE A 27 3.47 7.51 -19.68
CA PHE A 27 3.51 6.12 -20.15
C PHE A 27 3.75 6.07 -21.66
N GLY A 28 4.53 5.11 -22.12
CA GLY A 28 4.83 4.94 -23.55
C GLY A 28 3.79 4.13 -24.33
N ASN A 29 2.93 3.36 -23.64
CA ASN A 29 1.84 2.59 -24.24
C ASN A 29 0.81 2.11 -23.21
N ASP A 30 -0.31 1.59 -23.71
CA ASP A 30 -1.43 1.04 -22.94
C ASP A 30 -0.99 -0.05 -21.97
N SER A 31 -0.13 -0.97 -22.44
CA SER A 31 0.33 -2.10 -21.62
C SER A 31 1.17 -1.64 -20.43
N GLU A 32 1.89 -0.53 -20.57
CA GLU A 32 2.66 0.07 -19.48
C GLU A 32 1.76 0.69 -18.42
N TYR A 33 0.77 1.45 -18.86
CA TYR A 33 -0.22 2.03 -17.95
C TYR A 33 -1.00 0.95 -17.19
N ILE A 34 -1.48 -0.08 -17.90
CA ILE A 34 -2.20 -1.21 -17.28
C ILE A 34 -1.33 -1.96 -16.28
N ARG A 35 -0.05 -2.22 -16.60
CA ARG A 35 0.89 -2.84 -15.66
C ARG A 35 1.10 -1.99 -14.41
N ASP A 36 1.14 -0.67 -14.55
CA ASP A 36 1.26 0.23 -13.41
C ASP A 36 0.01 0.22 -12.53
N LEU A 37 -1.18 0.23 -13.13
CA LEU A 37 -2.44 0.08 -12.40
C LEU A 37 -2.49 -1.23 -11.59
N ILE A 38 -2.07 -2.35 -12.19
CA ILE A 38 -1.99 -3.64 -11.49
C ILE A 38 -1.03 -3.55 -10.29
N ARG A 39 0.12 -2.91 -10.46
CA ARG A 39 1.09 -2.73 -9.37
C ARG A 39 0.50 -1.90 -8.22
N ARG A 40 -0.19 -0.80 -8.55
CA ARG A 40 -0.85 0.05 -7.53
C ARG A 40 -1.94 -0.71 -6.78
N ASP A 41 -2.73 -1.52 -7.48
CA ASP A 41 -3.75 -2.39 -6.86
C ASP A 41 -3.11 -3.43 -5.92
N GLN A 42 -2.04 -4.09 -6.35
CA GLN A 42 -1.29 -5.04 -5.51
C GLN A 42 -0.77 -4.37 -4.24
N GLN A 43 -0.11 -3.21 -4.37
CA GLN A 43 0.41 -2.46 -3.22
C GLN A 43 -0.71 -1.99 -2.28
N ALA A 44 -1.86 -1.58 -2.81
CA ALA A 44 -3.01 -1.19 -2.00
C ALA A 44 -3.57 -2.38 -1.19
N LYS A 45 -3.67 -3.55 -1.83
CA LYS A 45 -4.11 -4.80 -1.18
C LYS A 45 -3.12 -5.27 -0.11
N GLU A 46 -1.82 -5.18 -0.39
CA GLU A 46 -0.77 -5.50 0.56
C GLU A 46 -0.84 -4.60 1.80
N ARG A 47 -0.90 -3.27 1.63
CA ARG A 47 -1.06 -2.33 2.74
C ARG A 47 -2.30 -2.62 3.58
N LEU A 48 -3.42 -2.95 2.94
CA LEU A 48 -4.65 -3.30 3.64
C LEU A 48 -4.53 -4.61 4.41
N ALA A 49 -3.85 -5.62 3.84
CA ALA A 49 -3.59 -6.88 4.51
C ALA A 49 -2.71 -6.68 5.74
N THR A 50 -1.62 -5.91 5.62
CA THR A 50 -0.77 -5.54 6.77
C THR A 50 -1.57 -4.83 7.84
N LEU A 51 -2.37 -3.81 7.48
CA LEU A 51 -3.18 -3.08 8.46
C LEU A 51 -4.15 -4.00 9.22
N ARG A 52 -4.80 -4.94 8.53
CA ARG A 52 -5.70 -5.92 9.15
C ARG A 52 -4.97 -6.86 10.10
N GLN A 53 -3.76 -7.29 9.72
CA GLN A 53 -2.93 -8.14 10.56
C GLN A 53 -2.51 -7.41 11.85
N GLU A 54 -1.99 -6.19 11.73
CA GLU A 54 -1.59 -5.36 12.87
C GLU A 54 -2.77 -5.06 13.80
N LEU A 55 -3.97 -4.83 13.25
CA LEU A 55 -5.18 -4.62 14.03
C LEU A 55 -5.56 -5.90 14.81
N ALA A 56 -5.53 -7.07 14.16
CA ALA A 56 -5.81 -8.34 14.82
C ALA A 56 -4.79 -8.67 15.92
N GLU A 57 -3.51 -8.34 15.71
CA GLU A 57 -2.46 -8.45 16.74
C GLU A 57 -2.76 -7.50 17.91
N GLY A 58 -3.14 -6.24 17.62
CA GLY A 58 -3.58 -5.28 18.63
C GLY A 58 -4.78 -5.76 19.45
N GLU A 59 -5.80 -6.32 18.79
CA GLU A 59 -7.01 -6.86 19.46
C GLU A 59 -6.70 -8.08 20.33
N SER A 60 -5.76 -8.92 19.91
CA SER A 60 -5.30 -10.09 20.67
C SER A 60 -4.24 -9.76 21.75
N SER A 61 -3.69 -8.54 21.74
CA SER A 61 -2.64 -8.09 22.69
C SER A 61 -3.10 -7.97 24.16
N GLY A 62 -4.39 -8.18 24.41
CA GLY A 62 -4.99 -8.18 25.75
C GLY A 62 -5.94 -7.01 25.99
N LYS A 63 -6.34 -6.82 27.25
CA LYS A 63 -7.31 -5.78 27.59
C LYS A 63 -6.69 -4.37 27.45
N PRO A 64 -7.39 -3.42 26.80
CA PRO A 64 -6.92 -2.05 26.70
C PRO A 64 -6.78 -1.43 28.09
N LYS A 65 -5.74 -0.60 28.26
CA LYS A 65 -5.45 0.15 29.48
C LYS A 65 -5.52 1.65 29.19
N PRO A 66 -5.78 2.51 30.19
CA PRO A 66 -5.72 3.96 30.02
C PRO A 66 -4.37 4.41 29.46
N LEU A 67 -4.40 5.35 28.51
CA LEU A 67 -3.21 5.86 27.83
C LEU A 67 -2.46 6.87 28.71
N ASP A 68 -1.25 6.54 29.13
CA ASP A 68 -0.32 7.47 29.80
C ASP A 68 0.91 7.74 28.92
N ILE A 69 0.87 8.87 28.21
CA ILE A 69 1.93 9.28 27.28
C ILE A 69 3.24 9.59 28.02
N ALA A 70 3.18 10.13 29.25
CA ALA A 70 4.36 10.50 30.01
C ALA A 70 5.13 9.24 30.46
N ALA A 71 4.41 8.23 30.96
CA ALA A 71 4.98 6.94 31.33
C ALA A 71 5.58 6.19 30.12
N ILE A 72 4.91 6.20 28.96
CA ILE A 72 5.42 5.58 27.73
C ILE A 72 6.74 6.25 27.30
N LYS A 73 6.79 7.59 27.26
CA LYS A 73 8.02 8.32 26.90
C LYS A 73 9.16 8.07 27.89
N ALA A 74 8.87 8.04 29.20
CA ALA A 74 9.86 7.75 30.22
C ALA A 74 10.44 6.33 30.05
N THR A 75 9.59 5.34 29.77
CA THR A 75 9.99 3.95 29.53
C THR A 75 10.84 3.82 28.28
N GLY A 76 10.45 4.48 27.18
CA GLY A 76 11.22 4.51 25.94
C GLY A 76 12.63 5.10 26.12
N ARG A 77 12.76 6.24 26.83
CA ARG A 77 14.06 6.86 27.12
C ARG A 77 14.96 5.98 27.98
N LYS A 78 14.39 5.23 28.95
CA LYS A 78 15.15 4.26 29.75
C LYS A 78 15.70 3.12 28.90
N ARG A 79 14.90 2.58 27.96
CA ARG A 79 15.34 1.52 27.03
C ARG A 79 16.48 1.99 26.13
N MET A 80 16.39 3.20 25.57
CA MET A 80 17.46 3.76 24.72
C MET A 80 18.78 3.98 25.47
N LYS A 81 18.72 4.40 26.74
CA LYS A 81 19.92 4.57 27.58
C LYS A 81 20.57 3.26 28.01
N ALA A 82 19.80 2.17 28.08
CA ALA A 82 20.31 0.84 28.45
C ALA A 82 20.86 0.05 27.26
N ALA A 83 20.55 0.47 26.04
CA ALA A 83 21.06 -0.12 24.80
C ALA A 83 22.35 0.55 24.28
N ASN A 84 22.82 1.60 24.98
CA ASN A 84 24.05 2.36 24.72
C ASN A 84 25.06 2.09 25.82
#